data_AF-A0A2S2KQ31-F1
#
_entry.id   AF-A0A2S2KQ31-F1
#
_cell.length_a   1.000
_cell.length_b   1.000
_cell.length_c   1.000
_cell.angle_alpha   90.00
_cell.angle_beta   90.00
_cell.angle_gamma   90.00
#
_symmetry.space_group_name_H-M   'P 1'
#
loop_
_entity.id
_entity.type
_entity.pdbx_description
1 polymer ?
#
loop_
_entity_poly.entity_id
_entity_poly.type
_entity_poly.pdbx_seq_one_letter_code
_entity_poly.pdbx_strand_id
1 'polypeptide(L)'
;MNLLSIGGSDPSSGAGIQSDIKTFYTLNVHGLTIITAITSQNTSSFGNVEPVSQKILKNQIESIMTDFKIDGIKIGMVYNSQIIKILSKQLQKLKIPIVVDPVIKSTTGGALIEKSAMIDFQKYIIPLATVITPNRFEAEILSKIKINSKKSLRSAAKKIQKMGAKNVVITGIETGSKGISDFIFEKNKECFISGDKINLSNHGSGCNYSAAVIFALAKNKTIKESLRFAQQFTQNSIKNARKIGKGIAVTDVQDYISKDLSDAIEKFVHIKNIYKNIPECQINFVYSKQKPKSPEDILGISGRIVKSGKEAIVAGELTYGGSKHVATALLTMNKKYPKIRSAINLKYQDKTILKIKKSKLCISSYDRTEEPKNVKNKGSTIEWGIKKAVKDSTKMPDVIYHKGDFGKEPMIIVFGETPEKVLKKILKII
;
A
#
# COMPACT_ATOMS: atom_id res chain seq x y z
N MET A 1 3.73 -13.33 -14.65
CA MET A 1 4.85 -12.36 -14.55
C MET A 1 5.68 -12.78 -13.36
N ASN A 2 6.98 -12.92 -13.56
CA ASN A 2 7.92 -13.39 -12.56
C ASN A 2 8.98 -12.32 -12.32
N LEU A 3 9.13 -11.89 -11.06
CA LEU A 3 10.14 -10.91 -10.67
C LEU A 3 11.13 -11.56 -9.71
N LEU A 4 12.42 -11.31 -9.95
CA LEU A 4 13.50 -11.88 -9.17
C LEU A 4 14.08 -10.83 -8.22
N SER A 5 14.06 -11.08 -6.91
CA SER A 5 14.84 -10.33 -5.94
C SER A 5 16.16 -11.04 -5.61
N ILE A 6 17.26 -10.33 -5.77
CA ILE A 6 18.59 -10.79 -5.39
C ILE A 6 19.05 -9.93 -4.21
N GLY A 7 19.20 -10.51 -3.03
CA GLY A 7 19.51 -9.72 -1.85
C GLY A 7 19.74 -10.52 -0.58
N GLY A 8 20.00 -9.78 0.51
CA GLY A 8 20.14 -10.35 1.84
C GLY A 8 18.80 -10.77 2.45
N SER A 9 18.83 -11.82 3.26
CA SER A 9 17.72 -12.29 4.09
C SER A 9 17.67 -11.52 5.40
N ASP A 10 16.56 -10.82 5.64
CA ASP A 10 16.24 -10.16 6.91
C ASP A 10 15.26 -11.05 7.70
N PRO A 11 15.70 -11.66 8.82
CA PRO A 11 14.85 -12.58 9.59
C PRO A 11 13.65 -11.89 10.25
N SER A 12 13.67 -10.55 10.43
CA SER A 12 12.51 -9.81 10.92
C SER A 12 11.41 -9.64 9.87
N SER A 13 11.71 -9.99 8.61
CA SER A 13 10.83 -9.81 7.46
C SER A 13 10.36 -8.36 7.23
N GLY A 14 11.14 -7.38 7.70
CA GLY A 14 10.86 -5.95 7.48
C GLY A 14 11.56 -5.39 6.24
N ALA A 15 12.77 -5.84 5.94
CA ALA A 15 13.50 -5.50 4.72
C ALA A 15 13.94 -6.77 3.97
N GLY A 16 14.98 -6.64 3.15
CA GLY A 16 15.58 -7.76 2.43
C GLY A 16 14.63 -8.42 1.44
N ILE A 17 14.98 -9.64 1.04
CA ILE A 17 14.19 -10.42 0.08
C ILE A 17 12.76 -10.71 0.58
N GLN A 18 12.55 -10.76 1.89
CA GLN A 18 11.22 -10.96 2.50
C GLN A 18 10.29 -9.78 2.20
N SER A 19 10.80 -8.55 2.32
CA SER A 19 10.03 -7.34 2.00
C SER A 19 9.75 -7.25 0.49
N ASP A 20 10.70 -7.70 -0.33
CA ASP A 20 10.53 -7.76 -1.79
C ASP A 20 9.45 -8.78 -2.18
N ILE A 21 9.48 -10.02 -1.66
CA ILE A 21 8.46 -11.04 -1.93
C ILE A 21 7.08 -10.57 -1.47
N LYS A 22 6.97 -9.97 -0.29
CA LYS A 22 5.69 -9.40 0.19
C LYS A 22 5.16 -8.33 -0.77
N THR A 23 6.05 -7.48 -1.29
CA THR A 23 5.70 -6.47 -2.28
C THR A 23 5.20 -7.12 -3.58
N PHE A 24 5.93 -8.11 -4.10
CA PHE A 24 5.53 -8.83 -5.32
C PHE A 24 4.19 -9.56 -5.13
N TYR A 25 3.99 -10.23 -4.00
CA TYR A 25 2.75 -10.90 -3.67
C TYR A 25 1.56 -9.93 -3.60
N THR A 26 1.72 -8.80 -2.91
CA THR A 26 0.68 -7.74 -2.87
C THR A 26 0.34 -7.20 -4.26
N LEU A 27 1.32 -7.19 -5.17
CA LEU A 27 1.15 -6.74 -6.55
C LEU A 27 0.69 -7.87 -7.50
N ASN A 28 0.30 -9.02 -6.95
CA ASN A 28 -0.15 -10.21 -7.68
C ASN A 28 0.90 -10.73 -8.68
N VAL A 29 2.14 -10.85 -8.21
CA VAL A 29 3.29 -11.31 -8.99
C VAL A 29 3.96 -12.48 -8.30
N HIS A 30 4.41 -13.44 -9.09
CA HIS A 30 5.25 -14.51 -8.57
C HIS A 30 6.65 -13.96 -8.28
N GLY A 31 6.99 -13.90 -6.99
CA GLY A 31 8.29 -13.43 -6.51
C GLY A 31 9.28 -14.58 -6.37
N LEU A 32 10.40 -14.49 -7.09
CA LEU A 32 11.54 -15.40 -7.01
C LEU A 32 12.65 -14.74 -6.22
N THR A 33 13.52 -15.54 -5.58
CA THR A 33 14.62 -14.99 -4.77
C THR A 33 15.93 -15.72 -4.96
N ILE A 34 17.03 -14.96 -4.88
CA ILE A 34 18.39 -15.49 -4.71
C ILE A 34 18.99 -14.78 -3.49
N ILE A 35 19.38 -15.58 -2.50
CA ILE A 35 19.95 -15.09 -1.25
C ILE A 35 21.45 -14.84 -1.45
N THR A 36 21.91 -13.63 -1.15
CA THR A 36 23.33 -13.24 -1.18
C THR A 36 24.01 -13.37 0.19
N ALA A 37 23.25 -13.11 1.25
CA ALA A 37 23.70 -13.19 2.62
C ALA A 37 22.52 -13.41 3.56
N ILE A 38 22.77 -13.98 4.73
CA ILE A 38 21.82 -14.05 5.84
C ILE A 38 22.28 -13.02 6.88
N THR A 39 21.33 -12.32 7.48
CA THR A 39 21.62 -11.35 8.54
C THR A 39 21.02 -11.82 9.85
N SER A 40 21.67 -11.49 10.98
CA SER A 40 21.04 -11.54 12.29
C SER A 40 20.68 -10.11 12.70
N GLN A 41 19.45 -9.69 12.41
CA GLN A 41 18.95 -8.37 12.76
C GLN A 41 17.47 -8.44 13.18
N ASN A 42 17.00 -7.40 13.87
CA ASN A 42 15.60 -7.26 14.26
C ASN A 42 15.18 -5.79 14.19
N THR A 43 13.97 -5.46 14.65
CA THR A 43 13.43 -4.09 14.62
C THR A 43 14.24 -3.07 15.45
N SER A 44 15.09 -3.54 16.36
CA SER A 44 15.81 -2.70 17.34
C SER A 44 17.31 -2.69 17.14
N SER A 45 17.91 -3.78 16.67
CA SER A 45 19.36 -3.92 16.56
C SER A 45 19.78 -4.70 15.34
N PHE A 46 21.01 -4.42 14.91
CA PHE A 46 21.74 -5.18 13.92
C PHE A 46 22.84 -5.99 14.60
N GLY A 47 22.94 -7.27 14.24
CA GLY A 47 23.96 -8.20 14.72
C GLY A 47 25.02 -8.43 13.65
N ASN A 48 24.91 -9.57 12.96
CA ASN A 48 25.94 -10.08 12.05
C ASN A 48 25.43 -10.28 10.62
N VAL A 49 26.35 -10.45 9.69
CA VAL A 49 26.09 -10.85 8.30
C VAL A 49 26.95 -12.07 7.96
N GLU A 50 26.32 -13.05 7.34
CA GLU A 50 27.02 -14.20 6.78
C GLU A 50 26.68 -14.33 5.29
N PRO A 51 27.65 -14.11 4.38
CA PRO A 51 27.44 -14.31 2.96
C PRO A 51 27.23 -15.79 2.65
N VAL A 52 26.33 -16.09 1.70
CA VAL A 52 26.21 -17.48 1.23
C VAL A 52 27.48 -17.91 0.51
N SER A 53 27.77 -19.21 0.51
CA SER A 53 28.91 -19.72 -0.25
C SER A 53 28.76 -19.46 -1.75
N GLN A 54 29.88 -19.28 -2.45
CA GLN A 54 29.89 -19.08 -3.90
C GLN A 54 29.20 -20.23 -4.65
N LYS A 55 29.33 -21.46 -4.15
CA LYS A 55 28.68 -22.65 -4.70
C LYS A 55 27.16 -22.51 -4.61
N ILE A 56 26.64 -22.18 -3.43
CA ILE A 56 25.20 -21.99 -3.22
C ILE A 56 24.66 -20.81 -4.02
N LEU A 57 25.39 -19.70 -4.12
CA LEU A 57 24.96 -18.57 -4.96
C LEU A 57 24.82 -18.99 -6.43
N LYS A 58 25.82 -19.68 -7.00
CA LYS A 58 25.79 -20.13 -8.40
C LYS A 58 24.63 -21.10 -8.63
N ASN A 59 24.46 -22.07 -7.74
CA ASN A 59 23.38 -23.06 -7.86
C ASN A 59 21.99 -22.39 -7.79
N GLN A 60 21.78 -21.44 -6.88
CA GLN A 60 20.52 -20.67 -6.82
C GLN A 60 20.26 -19.92 -8.13
N ILE A 61 21.26 -19.21 -8.67
CA ILE A 61 21.13 -18.50 -9.95
C ILE A 61 20.77 -19.48 -11.06
N GLU A 62 21.49 -20.59 -11.17
CA GLU A 62 21.26 -21.58 -12.23
C GLU A 62 19.87 -22.21 -12.13
N SER A 63 19.45 -22.66 -10.95
CA SER A 63 18.12 -23.25 -10.75
C SER A 63 17.00 -22.29 -11.12
N ILE A 64 17.08 -21.02 -10.72
CA ILE A 64 16.04 -20.04 -11.02
C ILE A 64 16.06 -19.62 -12.50
N MET A 65 17.24 -19.37 -13.07
CA MET A 65 17.37 -18.85 -14.43
C MET A 65 17.10 -19.91 -15.51
N THR A 66 17.24 -21.21 -15.19
CA THR A 66 16.96 -22.31 -16.13
C THR A 66 15.49 -22.73 -16.12
N ASP A 67 14.79 -22.61 -15.00
CA ASP A 67 13.40 -23.04 -14.86
C ASP A 67 12.39 -21.89 -15.15
N PHE A 68 12.72 -20.66 -14.75
CA PHE A 68 11.78 -19.53 -14.82
C PHE A 68 12.17 -18.48 -15.86
N LYS A 69 11.20 -18.07 -16.68
CA LYS A 69 11.30 -16.83 -17.46
C LYS A 69 11.19 -15.63 -16.51
N ILE A 70 12.28 -14.88 -16.36
CA ILE A 70 12.34 -13.68 -15.50
C ILE A 70 11.99 -12.42 -16.30
N ASP A 71 11.00 -11.66 -15.83
CA ASP A 71 10.55 -10.42 -16.49
C ASP A 71 11.29 -9.16 -15.97
N GLY A 72 11.90 -9.24 -14.78
CA GLY A 72 12.66 -8.15 -14.19
C GLY A 72 13.40 -8.56 -12.91
N ILE A 73 14.50 -7.86 -12.61
CA ILE A 73 15.35 -8.15 -11.45
C ILE A 73 15.48 -6.93 -10.55
N LYS A 74 15.33 -7.13 -9.24
CA LYS A 74 15.77 -6.18 -8.22
C LYS A 74 17.02 -6.72 -7.54
N ILE A 75 18.08 -5.91 -7.46
CA ILE A 75 19.30 -6.21 -6.72
C ILE A 75 19.31 -5.32 -5.49
N GLY A 76 19.33 -5.92 -4.30
CA GLY A 76 19.51 -5.24 -3.02
C GLY A 76 20.92 -5.45 -2.46
N MET A 77 21.00 -5.88 -1.20
CA MET A 77 22.26 -6.16 -0.51
C MET A 77 23.06 -7.28 -1.18
N VAL A 78 24.34 -7.03 -1.51
CA VAL A 78 25.27 -8.01 -2.13
C VAL A 78 26.51 -8.31 -1.27
N TYR A 79 26.73 -7.56 -0.19
CA TYR A 79 27.75 -7.75 0.83
C TYR A 79 29.23 -7.69 0.41
N ASN A 80 29.75 -8.64 -0.38
CA ASN A 80 31.19 -8.76 -0.65
C ASN A 80 31.56 -8.88 -2.14
N SER A 81 32.85 -8.75 -2.44
CA SER A 81 33.42 -8.79 -3.79
C SER A 81 33.16 -10.11 -4.53
N GLN A 82 33.17 -11.25 -3.83
CA GLN A 82 32.96 -12.56 -4.44
C GLN A 82 31.53 -12.68 -4.98
N ILE A 83 30.54 -12.31 -4.17
CA ILE A 83 29.12 -12.27 -4.57
C ILE A 83 28.93 -11.33 -5.76
N ILE A 84 29.48 -10.11 -5.67
CA ILE A 84 29.37 -9.08 -6.72
C ILE A 84 29.86 -9.59 -8.09
N LYS A 85 31.04 -10.21 -8.13
CA LYS A 85 31.65 -10.69 -9.38
C LYS A 85 30.83 -11.82 -10.00
N ILE A 86 30.29 -12.73 -9.18
CA ILE A 86 29.42 -13.82 -9.66
C ILE A 86 28.14 -13.24 -10.26
N LEU A 87 27.46 -12.34 -9.55
CA LEU A 87 26.24 -11.70 -10.04
C LEU A 87 26.49 -10.96 -11.36
N SER A 88 27.54 -10.15 -11.44
CA SER A 88 27.88 -9.41 -12.66
C SER A 88 28.08 -10.33 -13.87
N LYS A 89 28.85 -11.41 -13.71
CA LYS A 89 29.09 -12.37 -14.79
C LYS A 89 27.80 -13.01 -15.31
N GLN A 90 26.86 -13.34 -14.42
CA GLN A 90 25.61 -14.00 -14.78
C GLN A 90 24.56 -13.04 -15.36
N LEU A 91 24.52 -11.80 -14.89
CA LEU A 91 23.45 -10.86 -15.22
C LEU A 91 23.79 -9.95 -16.41
N GLN A 92 25.06 -9.73 -16.74
CA GLN A 92 25.48 -8.76 -17.77
C GLN A 92 24.90 -9.00 -19.18
N LYS A 93 24.52 -10.25 -19.51
CA LYS A 93 23.99 -10.61 -20.84
C LYS A 93 22.47 -10.49 -20.92
N LEU A 94 21.79 -10.25 -19.80
CA LEU A 94 20.33 -10.23 -19.75
C LEU A 94 19.79 -8.93 -20.34
N LYS A 95 18.73 -9.05 -21.15
CA LYS A 95 18.03 -7.93 -21.79
C LYS A 95 16.68 -7.65 -21.10
N ILE A 96 16.68 -7.65 -19.77
CA ILE A 96 15.50 -7.37 -18.93
C ILE A 96 15.79 -6.19 -18.00
N PRO A 97 14.77 -5.46 -17.51
CA PRO A 97 14.99 -4.37 -16.58
C PRO A 97 15.64 -4.86 -15.28
N ILE A 98 16.62 -4.10 -14.79
CA ILE A 98 17.28 -4.32 -13.51
C ILE A 98 17.20 -3.05 -12.67
N VAL A 99 16.62 -3.15 -11.48
CA VAL A 99 16.63 -2.08 -10.47
C VAL A 99 17.69 -2.41 -9.43
N VAL A 100 18.64 -1.50 -9.22
CA VAL A 100 19.68 -1.63 -8.19
C VAL A 100 19.35 -0.70 -7.03
N ASP A 101 19.12 -1.29 -5.86
CA ASP A 101 18.98 -0.61 -4.58
C ASP A 101 20.34 -0.70 -3.86
N PRO A 102 21.14 0.38 -3.82
CA PRO A 102 22.51 0.34 -3.33
C PRO A 102 22.53 0.37 -1.79
N VAL A 103 22.05 -0.71 -1.19
CA VAL A 103 21.93 -0.90 0.26
C VAL A 103 23.32 -0.98 0.91
N ILE A 104 23.77 0.15 1.48
CA ILE A 104 25.12 0.26 2.08
C ILE A 104 25.10 0.05 3.60
N LYS A 105 24.02 0.46 4.28
CA LYS A 105 23.89 0.44 5.75
C LYS A 105 22.47 0.03 6.14
N SER A 106 22.32 -0.76 7.20
CA SER A 106 20.98 -1.07 7.72
C SER A 106 20.41 0.12 8.51
N THR A 107 19.09 0.26 8.45
CA THR A 107 18.31 1.23 9.24
C THR A 107 18.51 1.02 10.75
N THR A 108 18.77 -0.23 11.19
CA THR A 108 19.04 -0.59 12.58
C THR A 108 20.54 -0.59 12.94
N GLY A 109 21.40 -0.10 12.03
CA GLY A 109 22.85 0.01 12.22
C GLY A 109 23.65 -1.08 11.49
N GLY A 110 24.97 -0.93 11.40
CA GLY A 110 25.82 -1.94 10.74
C GLY A 110 25.96 -1.76 9.21
N ALA A 111 27.13 -2.17 8.70
CA ALA A 111 27.44 -2.11 7.27
C ALA A 111 26.89 -3.34 6.56
N LEU A 112 26.22 -3.12 5.42
CA LEU A 112 25.65 -4.18 4.57
C LEU A 112 26.48 -4.44 3.31
N ILE A 113 27.60 -3.74 3.19
CA ILE A 113 28.64 -3.98 2.19
C ILE A 113 30.01 -3.80 2.84
N GLU A 114 30.93 -4.71 2.54
CA GLU A 114 32.32 -4.58 2.95
C GLU A 114 32.96 -3.37 2.28
N LYS A 115 33.82 -2.64 3.02
CA LYS A 115 34.49 -1.45 2.49
C LYS A 115 35.31 -1.76 1.22
N SER A 116 35.98 -2.92 1.19
CA SER A 116 36.73 -3.43 0.05
C SER A 116 35.84 -3.71 -1.17
N ALA A 117 34.60 -4.13 -0.94
CA ALA A 117 33.65 -4.49 -1.99
C ALA A 117 32.99 -3.29 -2.67
N MET A 118 33.11 -2.08 -2.12
CA MET A 118 32.52 -0.86 -2.68
C MET A 118 33.03 -0.54 -4.10
N ILE A 119 34.32 -0.76 -4.35
CA ILE A 119 34.93 -0.53 -5.68
C ILE A 119 34.35 -1.52 -6.69
N ASP A 120 34.25 -2.79 -6.30
CA ASP A 120 33.68 -3.84 -7.13
C ASP A 120 32.18 -3.58 -7.39
N PHE A 121 31.43 -3.08 -6.40
CA PHE A 121 30.02 -2.72 -6.59
C PHE A 121 29.85 -1.65 -7.66
N GLN A 122 30.66 -0.59 -7.59
CA GLN A 122 30.66 0.50 -8.57
C GLN A 122 31.04 0.01 -9.97
N LYS A 123 32.02 -0.90 -10.05
CA LYS A 123 32.55 -1.40 -11.32
C LYS A 123 31.65 -2.46 -11.98
N TYR A 124 30.95 -3.29 -11.19
CA TYR A 124 30.33 -4.51 -11.70
C TYR A 124 28.81 -4.60 -11.51
N ILE A 125 28.23 -3.92 -10.52
CA ILE A 125 26.78 -3.93 -10.27
C ILE A 125 26.09 -2.69 -10.85
N ILE A 126 26.63 -1.48 -10.60
CA ILE A 126 26.02 -0.23 -11.10
C ILE A 126 25.82 -0.24 -12.63
N PRO A 127 26.75 -0.76 -13.46
CA PRO A 127 26.55 -0.85 -14.91
C PRO A 127 25.35 -1.72 -15.36
N LEU A 128 24.88 -2.64 -14.51
CA LEU A 128 23.72 -3.47 -14.82
C LEU A 128 22.40 -2.69 -14.70
N ALA A 129 22.43 -1.58 -13.95
CA ALA A 129 21.23 -0.88 -13.53
C ALA A 129 20.51 -0.21 -14.72
N THR A 130 19.29 -0.65 -14.97
CA THR A 130 18.32 0.16 -15.73
C THR A 130 17.90 1.37 -14.91
N VAL A 131 17.69 1.18 -13.61
CA VAL A 131 17.48 2.25 -12.63
C VAL A 131 18.28 1.93 -11.38
N ILE A 132 19.04 2.89 -10.84
CA ILE A 132 19.62 2.81 -9.50
C ILE A 132 18.89 3.77 -8.56
N THR A 133 18.55 3.34 -7.34
CA THR A 133 17.69 4.08 -6.40
C THR A 133 18.37 4.46 -5.08
N PRO A 134 19.56 5.10 -5.07
CA PRO A 134 20.20 5.49 -3.82
C PRO A 134 19.34 6.50 -3.05
N ASN A 135 19.31 6.40 -1.72
CA ASN A 135 18.90 7.54 -0.89
C ASN A 135 20.00 8.62 -0.88
N ARG A 136 19.74 9.76 -0.23
CA ARG A 136 20.74 10.85 -0.12
C ARG A 136 22.09 10.38 0.43
N PHE A 137 22.09 9.60 1.51
CA PHE A 137 23.32 9.13 2.16
C PHE A 137 24.13 8.20 1.24
N GLU A 138 23.45 7.25 0.59
CA GLU A 138 24.07 6.33 -0.37
C GLU A 138 24.60 7.09 -1.59
N ALA A 139 23.86 8.08 -2.08
CA ALA A 139 24.30 8.91 -3.20
C ALA A 139 25.56 9.72 -2.85
N GLU A 140 25.65 10.25 -1.63
CA GLU A 140 26.85 10.94 -1.14
C GLU A 140 28.06 9.99 -1.07
N ILE A 141 27.87 8.76 -0.58
CA ILE A 141 28.95 7.76 -0.51
C ILE A 141 29.42 7.35 -1.91
N LEU A 142 28.49 6.99 -2.80
CA LEU A 142 28.80 6.54 -4.16
C LEU A 142 29.49 7.66 -4.95
N SER A 143 28.93 8.87 -4.93
CA SER A 143 29.47 10.00 -5.69
C SER A 143 30.69 10.64 -5.04
N LYS A 144 30.93 10.44 -3.74
CA LYS A 144 31.89 11.22 -2.94
C LYS A 144 31.62 12.73 -3.02
N ILE A 145 30.35 13.13 -3.16
CA ILE A 145 29.90 14.53 -3.24
C ILE A 145 28.86 14.75 -2.15
N LYS A 146 29.08 15.72 -1.27
CA LYS A 146 28.09 16.13 -0.26
C LYS A 146 26.91 16.83 -0.95
N ILE A 147 25.68 16.37 -0.70
CA ILE A 147 24.47 16.89 -1.32
C ILE A 147 23.85 17.91 -0.38
N ASN A 148 24.02 19.19 -0.73
CA ASN A 148 23.56 20.35 0.05
C ASN A 148 22.83 21.40 -0.81
N SER A 149 22.72 21.16 -2.13
CA SER A 149 22.07 22.05 -3.08
C SER A 149 21.58 21.27 -4.29
N LYS A 150 20.72 21.88 -5.12
CA LYS A 150 20.32 21.31 -6.41
C LYS A 150 21.52 21.03 -7.33
N LYS A 151 22.54 21.90 -7.29
CA LYS A 151 23.77 21.73 -8.08
C LYS A 151 24.57 20.50 -7.65
N SER A 152 24.78 20.32 -6.34
CA SER A 152 25.50 19.14 -5.83
C SER A 152 24.69 17.85 -6.01
N LEU A 153 23.36 17.91 -5.90
CA LEU A 153 22.46 16.79 -6.22
C LEU A 153 22.62 16.33 -7.68
N ARG A 154 22.57 17.28 -8.63
CA ARG A 154 22.79 16.99 -10.06
C ARG A 154 24.18 16.42 -10.32
N SER A 155 25.21 16.98 -9.70
CA SER A 155 26.59 16.49 -9.84
C SER A 155 26.76 15.08 -9.29
N ALA A 156 26.15 14.77 -8.15
CA ALA A 156 26.15 13.42 -7.58
C ALA A 156 25.48 12.42 -8.53
N ALA A 157 24.29 12.73 -9.04
CA ALA A 157 23.60 11.87 -9.99
C ALA A 157 24.39 11.65 -11.29
N LYS A 158 24.99 12.70 -11.86
CA LYS A 158 25.88 12.60 -13.03
C LYS A 158 27.07 11.68 -12.76
N LYS A 159 27.68 11.76 -11.58
CA LYS A 159 28.83 10.93 -11.23
C LYS A 159 28.44 9.47 -11.06
N ILE A 160 27.28 9.18 -10.48
CA ILE A 160 26.73 7.82 -10.40
C ILE A 160 26.37 7.29 -11.79
N GLN A 161 25.79 8.12 -12.66
CA GLN A 161 25.49 7.72 -14.04
C GLN A 161 26.75 7.37 -14.83
N LYS A 162 27.85 8.11 -14.63
CA LYS A 162 29.17 7.80 -15.22
C LYS A 162 29.75 6.46 -14.77
N MET A 163 29.26 5.88 -13.66
CA MET A 163 29.64 4.52 -13.25
C MET A 163 28.89 3.43 -14.04
N GLY A 164 27.94 3.79 -14.91
CA GLY A 164 27.29 2.88 -15.86
C GLY A 164 25.78 2.72 -15.69
N ALA A 165 25.18 3.26 -14.64
CA ALA A 165 23.72 3.21 -14.48
C ALA A 165 23.02 3.98 -15.61
N LYS A 166 21.97 3.40 -16.21
CA LYS A 166 21.21 4.09 -17.27
C LYS A 166 20.44 5.29 -16.72
N ASN A 167 19.75 5.09 -15.60
CA ASN A 167 18.96 6.12 -14.92
C ASN A 167 19.30 6.15 -13.42
N VAL A 168 19.42 7.35 -12.86
CA VAL A 168 19.72 7.54 -11.44
C VAL A 168 18.54 8.22 -10.76
N VAL A 169 18.06 7.63 -9.66
CA VAL A 169 16.96 8.17 -8.87
C VAL A 169 17.43 8.35 -7.44
N ILE A 170 17.71 9.59 -7.04
CA ILE A 170 18.09 9.90 -5.66
C ILE A 170 16.80 10.13 -4.87
N THR A 171 16.49 9.20 -3.98
CA THR A 171 15.23 9.18 -3.24
C THR A 171 15.27 10.04 -1.97
N GLY A 172 14.11 10.53 -1.58
CA GLY A 172 13.92 11.13 -0.25
C GLY A 172 14.56 12.49 -0.03
N ILE A 173 14.66 13.34 -1.07
CA ILE A 173 15.18 14.70 -0.95
C ILE A 173 14.12 15.58 -0.27
N GLU A 174 14.45 16.09 0.91
CA GLU A 174 13.56 17.01 1.63
C GLU A 174 13.41 18.34 0.88
N THR A 175 12.16 18.78 0.72
CA THR A 175 11.80 20.04 0.04
C THR A 175 10.88 20.84 0.95
N GLY A 176 11.41 21.88 1.59
CA GLY A 176 10.66 22.67 2.58
C GLY A 176 10.32 21.87 3.85
N SER A 177 9.34 22.33 4.62
CA SER A 177 9.01 21.74 5.94
C SER A 177 8.19 20.45 5.88
N LYS A 178 7.47 20.19 4.78
CA LYS A 178 6.55 19.04 4.65
C LYS A 178 6.70 18.22 3.36
N GLY A 179 7.53 18.67 2.42
CA GLY A 179 7.70 17.99 1.13
C GLY A 179 8.87 17.02 1.16
N ILE A 180 8.69 15.90 0.46
CA ILE A 180 9.78 14.98 0.08
C ILE A 180 9.70 14.77 -1.43
N SER A 181 10.83 14.75 -2.11
CA SER A 181 10.88 14.56 -3.55
C SER A 181 11.94 13.56 -3.94
N ASP A 182 11.65 12.77 -4.97
CA ASP A 182 12.65 11.93 -5.62
C ASP A 182 13.23 12.70 -6.82
N PHE A 183 14.56 12.78 -6.88
CA PHE A 183 15.29 13.41 -7.98
C PHE A 183 15.66 12.37 -9.02
N ILE A 184 15.28 12.62 -10.27
CA ILE A 184 15.47 11.68 -11.38
C ILE A 184 16.44 12.30 -12.38
N PHE A 185 17.45 11.52 -12.76
CA PHE A 185 18.38 11.85 -13.82
C PHE A 185 18.33 10.77 -14.91
N GLU A 186 17.69 11.11 -16.02
CA GLU A 186 17.46 10.23 -17.18
C GLU A 186 17.86 10.98 -18.46
N LYS A 187 18.69 10.37 -19.32
CA LYS A 187 19.08 10.94 -20.63
C LYS A 187 19.55 12.40 -20.55
N ASN A 188 20.37 12.74 -19.56
CA ASN A 188 20.84 14.09 -19.24
C ASN A 188 19.77 15.13 -18.86
N LYS A 189 18.51 14.71 -18.71
CA LYS A 189 17.40 15.52 -18.22
C LYS A 189 17.16 15.22 -16.74
N GLU A 190 16.75 16.25 -16.02
CA GLU A 190 16.39 16.14 -14.62
C GLU A 190 14.90 16.38 -14.42
N CYS A 191 14.29 15.62 -13.51
CA CYS A 191 12.94 15.90 -13.05
C CYS A 191 12.77 15.49 -11.59
N PHE A 192 11.68 15.96 -10.99
CA PHE A 192 11.31 15.64 -9.62
C PHE A 192 9.94 14.96 -9.59
N ILE A 193 9.79 14.02 -8.67
CA ILE A 193 8.47 13.52 -8.25
C ILE A 193 8.27 13.92 -6.80
N SER A 194 7.37 14.88 -6.59
CA SER A 194 7.04 15.37 -5.26
C SER A 194 6.00 14.49 -4.57
N GLY A 195 6.14 14.35 -3.27
CA GLY A 195 5.21 13.67 -2.37
C GLY A 195 5.22 14.28 -0.97
N ASP A 196 4.36 13.73 -0.11
CA ASP A 196 4.22 14.19 1.27
C ASP A 196 5.20 13.47 2.19
N LYS A 197 5.91 14.24 3.04
CA LYS A 197 6.77 13.66 4.07
C LYS A 197 5.90 13.05 5.17
N ILE A 198 6.08 11.76 5.40
CA ILE A 198 5.50 11.06 6.55
C ILE A 198 6.53 11.06 7.66
N ASN A 199 6.24 11.73 8.77
CA ASN A 199 7.12 11.81 9.94
C ASN A 199 7.08 10.49 10.74
N LEU A 200 7.66 9.43 10.17
CA LEU A 200 7.75 8.11 10.79
C LEU A 200 9.07 7.42 10.41
N SER A 201 9.86 7.09 11.43
CA SER A 201 10.99 6.16 11.24
C SER A 201 10.46 4.75 11.01
N ASN A 202 10.91 4.12 9.93
CA ASN A 202 10.39 2.84 9.47
C ASN A 202 11.50 1.94 8.92
N HIS A 203 11.25 0.64 8.96
CA HIS A 203 12.09 -0.40 8.37
C HIS A 203 11.41 -0.95 7.11
N GLY A 204 12.11 -0.98 5.97
CA GLY A 204 11.63 -1.64 4.74
C GLY A 204 11.19 -0.74 3.59
N SER A 205 11.04 0.57 3.78
CA SER A 205 10.52 1.48 2.71
C SER A 205 11.38 1.50 1.44
N GLY A 206 12.70 1.47 1.56
CA GLY A 206 13.62 1.40 0.41
C GLY A 206 13.43 0.13 -0.42
N CYS A 207 13.31 -1.02 0.25
CA CYS A 207 13.02 -2.30 -0.41
C CYS A 207 11.64 -2.29 -1.08
N ASN A 208 10.60 -1.78 -0.41
CA ASN A 208 9.27 -1.65 -1.03
C ASN A 208 9.31 -0.74 -2.27
N TYR A 209 10.07 0.36 -2.21
CA TYR A 209 10.22 1.28 -3.34
C TYR A 209 10.88 0.59 -4.53
N SER A 210 12.07 0.04 -4.35
CA SER A 210 12.82 -0.61 -5.45
C SER A 210 12.08 -1.83 -6.02
N ALA A 211 11.39 -2.61 -5.18
CA ALA A 211 10.51 -3.70 -5.60
C ALA A 211 9.29 -3.21 -6.42
N ALA A 212 8.65 -2.11 -6.01
CA ALA A 212 7.54 -1.52 -6.77
C ALA A 212 8.00 -0.88 -8.09
N VAL A 213 9.23 -0.33 -8.15
CA VAL A 213 9.83 0.17 -9.39
C VAL A 213 10.02 -0.97 -10.39
N ILE A 214 10.64 -2.08 -9.99
CA ILE A 214 10.88 -3.19 -10.93
C ILE A 214 9.57 -3.79 -11.44
N PHE A 215 8.54 -3.87 -10.59
CA PHE A 215 7.20 -4.28 -10.98
C PHE A 215 6.64 -3.42 -12.12
N ALA A 216 6.68 -2.10 -11.94
CA ALA A 216 6.14 -1.18 -12.93
C ALA A 216 6.93 -1.20 -14.24
N LEU A 217 8.27 -1.31 -14.17
CA LEU A 217 9.13 -1.44 -15.35
C LEU A 217 8.85 -2.73 -16.12
N ALA A 218 8.68 -3.87 -15.43
CA ALA A 218 8.33 -5.14 -16.06
C ALA A 218 6.93 -5.13 -16.71
N LYS A 219 6.06 -4.21 -16.28
CA LYS A 219 4.77 -3.90 -16.93
C LYS A 219 4.90 -2.90 -18.10
N ASN A 220 6.11 -2.65 -18.59
CA ASN A 220 6.43 -1.73 -19.69
C ASN A 220 6.00 -0.27 -19.44
N LYS A 221 5.87 0.15 -18.17
CA LYS A 221 5.64 1.57 -17.84
C LYS A 221 6.91 2.38 -18.10
N THR A 222 6.74 3.68 -18.39
CA THR A 222 7.89 4.59 -18.47
C THR A 222 8.60 4.72 -17.12
N ILE A 223 9.86 5.20 -17.11
CA ILE A 223 10.61 5.45 -15.86
C ILE A 223 9.79 6.34 -14.92
N LYS A 224 9.27 7.46 -15.42
CA LYS A 224 8.50 8.42 -14.63
C LYS A 224 7.23 7.81 -14.02
N GLU A 225 6.48 7.04 -14.80
CA GLU A 225 5.28 6.34 -14.29
C GLU A 225 5.62 5.27 -13.26
N SER A 226 6.72 4.54 -13.49
CA SER A 226 7.20 3.51 -12.57
C SER A 226 7.60 4.09 -11.22
N LEU A 227 8.28 5.22 -11.22
CA LEU A 227 8.70 5.91 -10.00
C LEU A 227 7.52 6.56 -9.28
N ARG A 228 6.55 7.14 -10.00
CA ARG A 228 5.31 7.65 -9.39
C ARG A 228 4.53 6.53 -8.69
N PHE A 229 4.38 5.40 -9.37
CA PHE A 229 3.75 4.22 -8.82
C PHE A 229 4.46 3.73 -7.54
N ALA A 230 5.79 3.58 -7.61
CA ALA A 230 6.59 3.15 -6.47
C ALA A 230 6.51 4.13 -5.29
N GLN A 231 6.55 5.43 -5.55
CA GLN A 231 6.41 6.44 -4.51
C GLN A 231 5.05 6.34 -3.78
N GLN A 232 3.95 6.22 -4.54
CA GLN A 232 2.62 6.06 -3.95
C GLN A 232 2.49 4.76 -3.16
N PHE A 233 3.00 3.65 -3.72
CA PHE A 233 3.00 2.34 -3.07
C PHE A 233 3.76 2.39 -1.73
N THR A 234 4.97 2.95 -1.73
CA THR A 234 5.79 3.08 -0.52
C THR A 234 5.20 4.05 0.49
N GLN A 235 4.61 5.17 0.06
CA GLN A 235 3.89 6.05 0.99
C GLN A 235 2.76 5.31 1.70
N ASN A 236 2.00 4.48 0.99
CA ASN A 236 0.96 3.67 1.59
C ASN A 236 1.54 2.61 2.55
N SER A 237 2.67 1.98 2.21
CA SER A 237 3.31 1.01 3.10
C SER A 237 3.84 1.65 4.39
N ILE A 238 4.35 2.88 4.32
CA ILE A 238 4.76 3.67 5.48
C ILE A 238 3.54 4.09 6.32
N LYS A 239 2.45 4.55 5.70
CA LYS A 239 1.20 4.88 6.41
C LYS A 239 0.62 3.69 7.16
N ASN A 240 0.83 2.48 6.64
CA ASN A 240 0.36 1.24 7.24
C ASN A 240 1.36 0.62 8.22
N ALA A 241 2.54 1.22 8.39
CA ALA A 241 3.61 0.63 9.17
C ALA A 241 3.16 0.30 10.60
N ARG A 242 3.58 -0.86 11.10
CA ARG A 242 3.16 -1.41 12.39
C ARG A 242 4.36 -1.62 13.30
N LYS A 243 4.17 -1.38 14.59
CA LYS A 243 5.16 -1.71 15.62
C LYS A 243 4.98 -3.18 16.02
N ILE A 244 5.60 -4.08 15.26
CA ILE A 244 5.51 -5.54 15.46
C ILE A 244 6.54 -6.01 16.50
N GLY A 245 7.71 -5.37 16.53
CA GLY A 245 8.75 -5.60 17.53
C GLY A 245 8.90 -4.45 18.51
N LYS A 246 9.96 -4.48 19.33
CA LYS A 246 10.23 -3.46 20.34
C LYS A 246 10.80 -2.15 19.75
N GLY A 247 11.35 -2.20 18.55
CA GLY A 247 12.09 -1.10 17.92
C GLY A 247 11.26 -0.29 16.92
N ILE A 248 11.84 0.04 15.76
CA ILE A 248 11.19 0.85 14.73
C ILE A 248 10.01 0.10 14.07
N ALA A 249 9.05 0.87 13.56
CA ALA A 249 7.89 0.31 12.88
C ALA A 249 8.32 -0.35 11.55
N VAL A 250 7.72 -1.49 11.22
CA VAL A 250 7.95 -2.18 9.95
C VAL A 250 6.89 -1.75 8.95
N THR A 251 7.28 -1.38 7.73
CA THR A 251 6.33 -1.04 6.67
C THR A 251 5.41 -2.21 6.36
N ASP A 252 4.14 -1.91 6.05
CA ASP A 252 3.15 -2.93 5.74
C ASP A 252 2.55 -2.69 4.36
N VAL A 253 2.97 -3.51 3.41
CA VAL A 253 2.49 -3.45 2.03
C VAL A 253 1.06 -3.95 1.88
N GLN A 254 0.50 -4.67 2.86
CA GLN A 254 -0.89 -5.13 2.79
C GLN A 254 -1.83 -4.02 3.26
N ASP A 255 -2.68 -3.55 2.34
CA ASP A 255 -3.85 -2.79 2.74
C ASP A 255 -4.94 -3.75 3.21
N TYR A 256 -4.84 -4.21 4.46
CA TYR A 256 -5.82 -5.09 5.09
C TYR A 256 -7.25 -4.54 5.00
N ILE A 257 -7.42 -3.21 4.91
CA ILE A 257 -8.72 -2.59 4.66
C ILE A 257 -9.31 -3.03 3.33
N SER A 258 -8.48 -3.00 2.27
CA SER A 258 -8.90 -3.42 0.93
C SER A 258 -9.21 -4.90 0.87
N LYS A 259 -8.35 -5.73 1.46
CA LYS A 259 -8.59 -7.18 1.53
C LYS A 259 -9.87 -7.52 2.30
N ASP A 260 -10.00 -7.04 3.53
CA ASP A 260 -11.15 -7.32 4.40
C ASP A 260 -12.47 -6.86 3.75
N LEU A 261 -12.46 -5.71 3.09
CA LEU A 261 -13.62 -5.18 2.40
C LEU A 261 -13.93 -5.97 1.12
N SER A 262 -12.93 -6.33 0.32
CA SER A 262 -13.09 -7.16 -0.88
C SER A 262 -13.68 -8.52 -0.55
N ASP A 263 -13.09 -9.24 0.41
CA ASP A 263 -13.57 -10.55 0.86
C ASP A 263 -15.03 -10.48 1.37
N ALA A 264 -15.39 -9.38 2.03
CA ALA A 264 -16.73 -9.16 2.51
C ALA A 264 -17.72 -8.80 1.40
N ILE A 265 -17.32 -8.00 0.40
CA ILE A 265 -18.13 -7.70 -0.77
C ILE A 265 -18.38 -8.97 -1.58
N GLU A 266 -17.36 -9.80 -1.80
CA GLU A 266 -17.48 -11.07 -2.50
C GLU A 266 -18.50 -11.98 -1.79
N LYS A 267 -18.40 -12.13 -0.47
CA LYS A 267 -19.40 -12.87 0.31
C LYS A 267 -20.79 -12.24 0.23
N PHE A 268 -20.88 -10.91 0.26
CA PHE A 268 -22.16 -10.18 0.19
C PHE A 268 -22.91 -10.45 -1.11
N VAL A 269 -22.24 -10.33 -2.26
CA VAL A 269 -22.89 -10.50 -3.57
C VAL A 269 -23.39 -11.92 -3.82
N HIS A 270 -22.78 -12.90 -3.16
CA HIS A 270 -23.18 -14.31 -3.21
C HIS A 270 -24.27 -14.69 -2.18
N ILE A 271 -24.76 -13.75 -1.36
CA ILE A 271 -25.90 -14.04 -0.45
C ILE A 271 -27.15 -14.34 -1.30
N LYS A 272 -27.79 -15.48 -1.04
CA LYS A 272 -29.00 -15.90 -1.75
C LYS A 272 -30.08 -14.81 -1.69
N ASN A 273 -30.60 -14.43 -2.86
CA ASN A 273 -31.63 -13.40 -3.03
C ASN A 273 -31.25 -11.97 -2.60
N ILE A 274 -29.96 -11.66 -2.43
CA ILE A 274 -29.53 -10.33 -1.96
C ILE A 274 -29.94 -9.18 -2.88
N TYR A 275 -30.13 -9.46 -4.17
CA TYR A 275 -30.64 -8.50 -5.17
C TYR A 275 -31.99 -7.86 -4.78
N LYS A 276 -32.79 -8.50 -3.90
CA LYS A 276 -34.06 -7.96 -3.38
C LYS A 276 -33.86 -6.84 -2.36
N ASN A 277 -32.65 -6.70 -1.83
CA ASN A 277 -32.26 -5.73 -0.81
C ASN A 277 -31.37 -4.61 -1.37
N ILE A 278 -31.16 -4.57 -2.69
CA ILE A 278 -30.47 -3.47 -3.37
C ILE A 278 -31.48 -2.32 -3.59
N PRO A 279 -31.21 -1.10 -3.07
CA PRO A 279 -32.04 0.07 -3.28
C PRO A 279 -31.87 0.64 -4.70
N GLU A 280 -32.72 1.56 -5.12
CA GLU A 280 -32.61 2.26 -6.40
C GLU A 280 -31.32 3.08 -6.49
N CYS A 281 -30.89 3.69 -5.38
CA CYS A 281 -29.59 4.36 -5.29
C CYS A 281 -28.40 3.38 -5.23
N GLN A 282 -28.67 2.07 -5.30
CA GLN A 282 -27.71 0.97 -5.26
C GLN A 282 -26.92 0.91 -3.93
N ILE A 283 -26.05 -0.10 -3.79
CA ILE A 283 -25.32 -0.34 -2.54
C ILE A 283 -23.89 0.16 -2.65
N ASN A 284 -23.37 0.68 -1.55
CA ASN A 284 -21.95 0.80 -1.31
C ASN A 284 -21.59 0.21 0.05
N PHE A 285 -20.49 -0.53 0.07
CA PHE A 285 -19.92 -1.13 1.28
C PHE A 285 -18.59 -0.44 1.53
N VAL A 286 -18.43 0.16 2.71
CA VAL A 286 -17.25 0.95 3.05
C VAL A 286 -16.52 0.39 4.28
N TYR A 287 -15.22 0.63 4.34
CA TYR A 287 -14.37 0.30 5.49
C TYR A 287 -13.25 1.34 5.65
N SER A 288 -12.94 1.69 6.88
CA SER A 288 -11.93 2.69 7.20
C SER A 288 -10.86 2.14 8.13
N LYS A 289 -9.69 2.80 8.11
CA LYS A 289 -8.72 2.69 9.21
C LYS A 289 -9.29 3.32 10.49
N GLN A 290 -8.51 3.29 11.57
CA GLN A 290 -8.90 3.95 12.80
C GLN A 290 -8.94 5.47 12.61
N LYS A 291 -10.00 6.12 13.12
CA LYS A 291 -10.16 7.58 13.16
C LYS A 291 -9.96 8.25 11.78
N PRO A 292 -10.76 7.90 10.75
CA PRO A 292 -10.73 8.62 9.48
C PRO A 292 -11.03 10.12 9.71
N LYS A 293 -10.36 11.00 8.97
CA LYS A 293 -10.54 12.45 9.11
C LYS A 293 -11.56 12.99 8.12
N SER A 294 -11.63 12.40 6.93
CA SER A 294 -12.58 12.77 5.89
C SER A 294 -13.13 11.55 5.14
N PRO A 295 -14.20 11.70 4.33
CA PRO A 295 -14.72 10.61 3.50
C PRO A 295 -13.67 10.03 2.54
N GLU A 296 -12.69 10.83 2.14
CA GLU A 296 -11.57 10.41 1.29
C GLU A 296 -10.64 9.41 1.99
N ASP A 297 -10.62 9.36 3.33
CA ASP A 297 -9.86 8.36 4.10
C ASP A 297 -10.57 7.00 4.22
N ILE A 298 -11.77 6.87 3.63
CA ILE A 298 -12.63 5.70 3.75
C ILE A 298 -12.65 4.95 2.42
N LEU A 299 -12.31 3.67 2.44
CA LEU A 299 -12.37 2.81 1.27
C LEU A 299 -13.82 2.44 0.98
N GLY A 300 -14.22 2.56 -0.28
CA GLY A 300 -15.52 2.11 -0.79
C GLY A 300 -15.42 1.73 -2.25
N ILE A 301 -16.54 1.36 -2.86
CA ILE A 301 -16.58 1.07 -4.30
C ILE A 301 -16.76 2.40 -5.04
N SER A 302 -15.90 2.73 -6.02
CA SER A 302 -16.01 3.95 -6.84
C SER A 302 -17.32 4.04 -7.63
N GLY A 303 -17.86 2.91 -8.04
CA GLY A 303 -19.25 2.75 -8.42
C GLY A 303 -20.11 2.20 -7.28
N ARG A 304 -20.78 1.08 -7.51
CA ARG A 304 -21.78 0.49 -6.61
C ARG A 304 -21.91 -1.01 -6.80
N ILE A 305 -22.46 -1.69 -5.80
CA ILE A 305 -23.04 -3.02 -5.98
C ILE A 305 -24.44 -2.81 -6.54
N VAL A 306 -24.68 -3.33 -7.74
CA VAL A 306 -25.90 -3.09 -8.52
C VAL A 306 -26.68 -4.37 -8.74
N LYS A 307 -27.98 -4.22 -8.98
CA LYS A 307 -28.84 -5.34 -9.35
C LYS A 307 -28.70 -5.62 -10.85
N SER A 308 -28.30 -6.84 -11.19
CA SER A 308 -28.31 -7.36 -12.56
C SER A 308 -29.25 -8.56 -12.62
N GLY A 309 -30.50 -8.36 -13.05
CA GLY A 309 -31.53 -9.39 -13.00
C GLY A 309 -31.80 -9.91 -11.57
N LYS A 310 -31.45 -11.17 -11.32
CA LYS A 310 -31.54 -11.85 -10.01
C LYS A 310 -30.18 -11.97 -9.31
N GLU A 311 -29.18 -11.22 -9.75
CA GLU A 311 -27.84 -11.22 -9.21
C GLU A 311 -27.45 -9.83 -8.69
N ALA A 312 -26.44 -9.80 -7.83
CA ALA A 312 -25.77 -8.60 -7.40
C ALA A 312 -24.37 -8.59 -8.01
N ILE A 313 -24.00 -7.53 -8.70
CA ILE A 313 -22.67 -7.39 -9.32
C ILE A 313 -21.98 -6.14 -8.80
N VAL A 314 -20.65 -6.17 -8.70
CA VAL A 314 -19.85 -5.01 -8.32
C VAL A 314 -19.51 -4.22 -9.59
N ALA A 315 -20.04 -3.00 -9.69
CA ALA A 315 -19.68 -2.05 -10.74
C ALA A 315 -18.67 -1.05 -10.19
N GLY A 316 -17.41 -1.14 -10.64
CA GLY A 316 -16.30 -0.27 -10.23
C GLY A 316 -15.30 -0.95 -9.30
N GLU A 317 -14.28 -0.20 -8.90
CA GLU A 317 -13.14 -0.68 -8.11
C GLU A 317 -13.16 -0.15 -6.67
N LEU A 318 -12.44 -0.82 -5.76
CA LEU A 318 -12.22 -0.29 -4.42
C LEU A 318 -11.30 0.94 -4.47
N THR A 319 -11.77 2.05 -3.94
CA THR A 319 -11.07 3.33 -3.98
C THR A 319 -11.35 4.12 -2.70
N TYR A 320 -10.30 4.73 -2.16
CA TYR A 320 -10.43 5.66 -1.03
C TYR A 320 -11.20 6.90 -1.49
N GLY A 321 -12.28 7.26 -0.79
CA GLY A 321 -13.24 8.26 -1.27
C GLY A 321 -14.21 7.76 -2.35
N GLY A 322 -14.23 6.45 -2.66
CA GLY A 322 -15.13 5.87 -3.67
C GLY A 322 -16.63 6.01 -3.33
N SER A 323 -16.95 6.31 -2.07
CA SER A 323 -18.32 6.53 -1.61
C SER A 323 -18.44 7.85 -0.89
N LYS A 324 -19.36 8.71 -1.32
CA LYS A 324 -19.70 9.94 -0.58
C LYS A 324 -20.68 9.64 0.56
N HIS A 325 -21.88 9.15 0.25
CA HIS A 325 -22.97 9.02 1.23
C HIS A 325 -22.66 8.05 2.38
N VAL A 326 -22.26 6.81 2.07
CA VAL A 326 -22.02 5.80 3.10
C VAL A 326 -20.75 6.11 3.89
N ALA A 327 -19.72 6.68 3.24
CA ALA A 327 -18.53 7.14 3.96
C ALA A 327 -18.83 8.33 4.89
N THR A 328 -19.66 9.30 4.48
CA THR A 328 -20.11 10.39 5.38
C THR A 328 -20.87 9.82 6.58
N ALA A 329 -21.74 8.84 6.37
CA ALA A 329 -22.45 8.17 7.46
C ALA A 329 -21.47 7.48 8.42
N LEU A 330 -20.52 6.71 7.89
CA LEU A 330 -19.50 6.02 8.66
C LEU A 330 -18.60 7.00 9.43
N LEU A 331 -18.12 8.06 8.79
CA LEU A 331 -17.30 9.11 9.41
C LEU A 331 -18.04 9.75 10.58
N THR A 332 -19.31 10.09 10.38
CA THR A 332 -20.15 10.69 11.42
C THR A 332 -20.36 9.73 12.59
N MET A 333 -20.59 8.45 12.30
CA MET A 333 -20.74 7.40 13.30
C MET A 333 -19.44 7.17 14.09
N ASN A 334 -18.30 7.13 13.40
CA ASN A 334 -16.98 6.91 14.00
C ASN A 334 -16.59 8.03 14.98
N LYS A 335 -16.97 9.29 14.70
CA LYS A 335 -16.72 10.43 15.61
C LYS A 335 -17.30 10.20 17.02
N LYS A 336 -18.48 9.59 17.13
CA LYS A 336 -19.09 9.24 18.43
C LYS A 336 -18.67 7.85 18.92
N TYR A 337 -18.50 6.88 18.02
CA TYR A 337 -18.15 5.50 18.34
C TYR A 337 -16.89 5.06 17.57
N PRO A 338 -15.66 5.33 18.10
CA PRO A 338 -14.41 5.13 17.36
C PRO A 338 -14.12 3.69 16.90
N LYS A 339 -14.79 2.70 17.50
CA LYS A 339 -14.69 1.28 17.12
C LYS A 339 -15.42 0.96 15.82
N ILE A 340 -16.44 1.73 15.42
CA ILE A 340 -17.19 1.52 14.17
C ILE A 340 -16.35 2.01 13.00
N ARG A 341 -16.03 1.10 12.08
CA ARG A 341 -15.16 1.39 10.94
C ARG A 341 -15.73 0.91 9.62
N SER A 342 -16.83 0.19 9.61
CA SER A 342 -17.46 -0.31 8.38
C SER A 342 -18.96 -0.01 8.37
N ALA A 343 -19.48 0.25 7.18
CA ALA A 343 -20.90 0.48 6.96
C ALA A 343 -21.34 0.03 5.57
N ILE A 344 -22.62 -0.34 5.44
CA ILE A 344 -23.25 -0.68 4.16
C ILE A 344 -24.69 -0.18 4.15
N ASN A 345 -25.13 0.37 3.02
CA ASN A 345 -26.52 0.76 2.84
C ASN A 345 -27.34 -0.35 2.17
N LEU A 346 -28.60 -0.51 2.57
CA LEU A 346 -29.54 -1.51 2.09
C LEU A 346 -30.91 -0.88 1.85
N LYS A 347 -31.70 -1.49 0.96
CA LYS A 347 -33.09 -1.12 0.72
C LYS A 347 -33.91 -1.22 2.00
N TYR A 348 -34.68 -0.17 2.29
CA TYR A 348 -35.66 -0.20 3.36
C TYR A 348 -36.85 -1.09 3.00
N GLN A 349 -37.22 -1.98 3.93
CA GLN A 349 -38.40 -2.83 3.84
C GLN A 349 -38.94 -3.06 5.25
N ASP A 350 -40.26 -2.95 5.47
CA ASP A 350 -40.87 -3.16 6.79
C ASP A 350 -40.54 -4.53 7.37
N LYS A 351 -40.55 -5.57 6.53
CA LYS A 351 -40.15 -6.93 6.92
C LYS A 351 -38.72 -7.01 7.45
N THR A 352 -37.79 -6.24 6.89
CA THR A 352 -36.38 -6.21 7.34
C THR A 352 -36.28 -5.51 8.69
N ILE A 353 -37.03 -4.42 8.92
CA ILE A 353 -37.09 -3.75 10.23
C ILE A 353 -37.66 -4.69 11.31
N LEU A 354 -38.70 -5.46 10.99
CA LEU A 354 -39.25 -6.46 11.91
C LEU A 354 -38.22 -7.54 12.27
N LYS A 355 -37.46 -8.04 11.28
CA LYS A 355 -36.34 -8.98 11.52
C LYS A 355 -35.25 -8.36 12.40
N ILE A 356 -34.87 -7.11 12.15
CA ILE A 356 -33.87 -6.39 12.98
C ILE A 356 -34.33 -6.36 14.45
N LYS A 357 -35.58 -5.96 14.71
CA LYS A 357 -36.14 -5.93 16.07
C LYS A 357 -36.11 -7.29 16.77
N LYS A 358 -36.38 -8.38 16.03
CA LYS A 358 -36.29 -9.76 16.55
C LYS A 358 -34.85 -10.23 16.81
N SER A 359 -33.89 -9.72 16.06
CA SER A 359 -32.48 -10.17 16.10
C SER A 359 -31.64 -9.60 17.26
N LYS A 360 -32.24 -8.88 18.21
CA LYS A 360 -31.59 -8.18 19.34
C LYS A 360 -30.51 -7.16 18.91
N LEU A 361 -30.51 -6.73 17.64
CA LEU A 361 -29.64 -5.65 17.16
C LEU A 361 -30.16 -4.30 17.66
N CYS A 362 -29.25 -3.41 18.03
CA CYS A 362 -29.60 -2.05 18.44
C CYS A 362 -29.98 -1.24 17.20
N ILE A 363 -31.23 -0.79 17.14
CA ILE A 363 -31.77 -0.03 16.01
C ILE A 363 -32.03 1.41 16.44
N SER A 364 -31.68 2.36 15.57
CA SER A 364 -32.09 3.75 15.69
C SER A 364 -32.66 4.26 14.36
N SER A 365 -33.33 5.40 14.39
CA SER A 365 -33.91 6.05 13.21
C SER A 365 -33.92 7.55 13.35
N TYR A 366 -34.09 8.22 12.22
CA TYR A 366 -34.38 9.66 12.17
C TYR A 366 -35.48 9.92 11.16
N ASP A 367 -36.30 10.93 11.45
CA ASP A 367 -37.29 11.44 10.52
C ASP A 367 -36.67 12.53 9.65
N ARG A 368 -36.86 12.46 8.34
CA ARG A 368 -36.34 13.46 7.38
C ARG A 368 -37.21 14.70 7.30
N THR A 369 -38.47 14.63 7.74
CA THR A 369 -39.35 15.80 7.80
C THR A 369 -38.86 16.82 8.83
N GLU A 370 -38.14 16.36 9.86
CA GLU A 370 -37.49 17.21 10.87
C GLU A 370 -36.18 17.87 10.38
N GLU A 371 -35.74 17.61 9.14
CA GLU A 371 -34.48 18.16 8.61
C GLU A 371 -34.56 19.69 8.43
N PRO A 372 -33.67 20.47 9.09
CA PRO A 372 -33.67 21.92 8.96
C PRO A 372 -33.47 22.39 7.52
N LYS A 373 -34.21 23.44 7.10
CA LYS A 373 -34.16 23.98 5.72
C LYS A 373 -32.74 24.37 5.28
N ASN A 374 -31.92 24.89 6.18
CA ASN A 374 -30.53 25.26 5.91
C ASN A 374 -29.61 24.05 5.63
N VAL A 375 -29.93 22.86 6.16
CA VAL A 375 -29.21 21.61 5.87
C VAL A 375 -29.67 21.01 4.55
N LYS A 376 -30.98 21.04 4.26
CA LYS A 376 -31.56 20.60 2.97
C LYS A 376 -30.89 21.29 1.78
N ASN A 377 -30.58 22.58 1.92
CA ASN A 377 -29.98 23.39 0.84
C ASN A 377 -28.44 23.25 0.73
N LYS A 378 -27.75 22.78 1.78
CA LYS A 378 -26.27 22.68 1.81
C LYS A 378 -25.72 21.26 1.58
N GLY A 379 -26.59 20.25 1.49
CA GLY A 379 -26.20 18.88 1.12
C GLY A 379 -25.61 18.01 2.24
N SER A 380 -25.62 18.46 3.50
CA SER A 380 -25.11 17.72 4.67
C SER A 380 -26.15 16.77 5.31
N THR A 381 -27.17 16.37 4.55
CA THR A 381 -28.34 15.61 5.05
C THR A 381 -27.99 14.31 5.76
N ILE A 382 -27.02 13.54 5.24
CA ILE A 382 -26.62 12.26 5.86
C ILE A 382 -25.93 12.50 7.21
N GLU A 383 -25.03 13.47 7.29
CA GLU A 383 -24.34 13.79 8.54
C GLU A 383 -25.34 14.24 9.62
N TRP A 384 -26.29 15.09 9.26
CA TRP A 384 -27.35 15.52 10.17
C TRP A 384 -28.20 14.33 10.65
N GLY A 385 -28.65 13.47 9.73
CA GLY A 385 -29.51 12.33 10.06
C GLY A 385 -28.82 11.34 11.00
N ILE A 386 -27.56 11.02 10.75
CA ILE A 386 -26.78 10.15 11.65
C ILE A 386 -26.59 10.81 13.01
N LYS A 387 -26.23 12.11 13.07
CA LYS A 387 -26.12 12.84 14.35
C LYS A 387 -27.41 12.81 15.15
N LYS A 388 -28.56 13.04 14.50
CA LYS A 388 -29.89 12.98 15.13
C LYS A 388 -30.17 11.58 15.66
N ALA A 389 -29.97 10.54 14.84
CA ALA A 389 -30.22 9.15 15.23
C ALA A 389 -29.33 8.67 16.40
N VAL A 390 -28.15 9.24 16.58
CA VAL A 390 -27.26 8.85 17.69
C VAL A 390 -27.27 9.82 18.86
N LYS A 391 -27.94 10.98 18.78
CA LYS A 391 -27.83 12.08 19.75
C LYS A 391 -28.01 11.58 21.19
N ASP A 392 -29.13 10.92 21.45
CA ASP A 392 -29.56 10.49 22.79
C ASP A 392 -29.28 9.00 23.06
N SER A 393 -28.57 8.33 22.14
CA SER A 393 -28.30 6.90 22.24
C SER A 393 -27.16 6.62 23.22
N THR A 394 -27.46 5.93 24.32
CA THR A 394 -26.47 5.41 25.29
C THR A 394 -25.77 4.15 24.78
N LYS A 395 -26.45 3.37 23.93
CA LYS A 395 -25.90 2.20 23.23
C LYS A 395 -25.54 2.53 21.79
N MET A 396 -24.58 1.81 21.24
CA MET A 396 -24.15 1.96 19.86
C MET A 396 -25.17 1.28 18.92
N PRO A 397 -25.86 2.01 18.02
CA PRO A 397 -26.74 1.38 17.05
C PRO A 397 -25.95 0.52 16.05
N ASP A 398 -26.44 -0.71 15.87
CA ASP A 398 -26.02 -1.62 14.80
C ASP A 398 -26.61 -1.21 13.46
N VAL A 399 -27.81 -0.62 13.49
CA VAL A 399 -28.58 -0.24 12.30
C VAL A 399 -29.20 1.13 12.52
N ILE A 400 -29.11 2.00 11.51
CA ILE A 400 -29.87 3.26 11.44
C ILE A 400 -30.72 3.24 10.17
N TYR A 401 -31.98 3.64 10.25
CA TYR A 401 -32.86 3.73 9.07
C TYR A 401 -33.65 5.04 9.02
N HIS A 402 -34.18 5.36 7.84
CA HIS A 402 -35.18 6.41 7.66
C HIS A 402 -36.21 6.01 6.61
N LYS A 403 -37.43 6.54 6.73
CA LYS A 403 -38.55 6.24 5.82
C LYS A 403 -38.58 7.10 4.55
N GLY A 404 -37.54 7.88 4.30
CA GLY A 404 -37.46 8.75 3.12
C GLY A 404 -38.15 10.09 3.35
N ASP A 405 -38.20 10.91 2.29
CA ASP A 405 -38.93 12.17 2.18
C ASP A 405 -39.12 12.44 0.67
N PHE A 406 -39.80 13.52 0.28
CA PHE A 406 -39.94 13.91 -1.13
C PHE A 406 -38.57 13.96 -1.84
N GLY A 407 -38.41 13.13 -2.87
CA GLY A 407 -37.15 13.00 -3.62
C GLY A 407 -36.01 12.27 -2.89
N LYS A 408 -36.27 11.60 -1.76
CA LYS A 408 -35.29 10.84 -0.97
C LYS A 408 -35.76 9.41 -0.73
N GLU A 409 -35.08 8.45 -1.35
CA GLU A 409 -35.37 7.02 -1.19
C GLU A 409 -35.22 6.57 0.29
N PRO A 410 -36.16 5.80 0.86
CA PRO A 410 -36.03 5.17 2.18
C PRO A 410 -34.81 4.24 2.27
N MET A 411 -34.07 4.27 3.39
CA MET A 411 -32.76 3.58 3.48
C MET A 411 -32.53 2.95 4.85
N ILE A 412 -31.79 1.82 4.85
CA ILE A 412 -31.18 1.20 6.03
C ILE A 412 -29.66 1.31 5.89
N ILE A 413 -28.95 1.66 6.96
CA ILE A 413 -27.48 1.58 7.04
C ILE A 413 -27.10 0.67 8.20
N VAL A 414 -26.33 -0.37 7.91
CA VAL A 414 -25.80 -1.32 8.90
C VAL A 414 -24.35 -0.94 9.19
N PHE A 415 -23.99 -0.84 10.48
CA PHE A 415 -22.66 -0.45 10.94
C PHE A 415 -21.94 -1.61 11.64
N GLY A 416 -20.61 -1.59 11.66
CA GLY A 416 -19.80 -2.55 12.40
C GLY A 416 -18.34 -2.14 12.55
N GLU A 417 -17.60 -2.88 13.37
CA GLU A 417 -16.17 -2.63 13.58
C GLU A 417 -15.30 -3.14 12.42
N THR A 418 -15.80 -4.12 11.67
CA THR A 418 -15.19 -4.75 10.49
C THR A 418 -16.27 -5.09 9.46
N PRO A 419 -15.92 -5.23 8.17
CA PRO A 419 -16.85 -5.69 7.13
C PRO A 419 -17.46 -7.06 7.45
N GLU A 420 -16.68 -7.97 8.02
CA GLU A 420 -17.17 -9.29 8.45
C GLU A 420 -18.26 -9.19 9.53
N LYS A 421 -18.10 -8.30 10.53
CA LYS A 421 -19.12 -8.07 11.56
C LYS A 421 -20.38 -7.44 10.96
N VAL A 422 -20.25 -6.59 9.94
CA VAL A 422 -21.40 -6.04 9.18
C VAL A 422 -22.13 -7.16 8.45
N LEU A 423 -21.42 -8.03 7.73
CA LEU A 423 -22.00 -9.20 7.06
C LEU A 423 -22.76 -10.13 8.02
N LYS A 424 -22.18 -10.43 9.18
CA LYS A 424 -22.85 -11.26 10.21
C LYS A 424 -24.17 -10.65 10.67
N LYS A 425 -24.29 -9.32 10.69
CA LYS A 425 -25.55 -8.63 11.00
C LYS A 425 -26.52 -8.73 9.83
N ILE A 426 -26.06 -8.55 8.59
CA ILE A 426 -26.88 -8.67 7.39
C ILE A 426 -27.52 -10.06 7.28
N LEU A 427 -26.74 -11.12 7.49
CA LEU A 427 -27.23 -12.50 7.44
C LEU A 427 -28.34 -12.80 8.46
N LYS A 428 -28.42 -12.02 9.56
CA LYS A 428 -29.50 -12.15 10.56
C LYS A 428 -30.80 -11.45 10.15
N ILE A 429 -30.76 -10.52 9.21
CA ILE A 429 -31.87 -9.60 8.92
C ILE A 429 -32.42 -9.70 7.50
N ILE A 430 -31.78 -10.48 6.62
CA ILE A 430 -32.23 -10.71 5.24
C ILE A 430 -32.97 -12.03 5.09
#